data_AF-A0A0G1UWS7-F1
#
_entry.id   AF-A0A0G1UWS7-F1
#
_cell.length_a   1.000
_cell.length_b   1.000
_cell.length_c   1.000
_cell.angle_alpha   90.00
_cell.angle_beta   90.00
_cell.angle_gamma   90.00
#
_symmetry.space_group_name_H-M   'P 1'
#
loop_
_entity.id
_entity.type
_entity.pdbx_description
1 polymer ?
#
loop_
_entity_poly.entity_id
_entity_poly.type
_entity_poly.pdbx_seq_one_letter_code
_entity_poly.pdbx_strand_id
1 'polypeptide(L)'
;MKRRPNNGRINSLEVSGMPLAGLRGLLAEDFNGDISPAALRHILTICDALWLHSGDPALPHAELTSGKCSNGFVDVLRVLQYPNLCELLACQLVMKLEATYRGPIHWAVGSDHAGATISYAVANWLLAKHAFTEKGLDKTQLWKRFVIEPEEVVLQVEDLVTTLGTLRAVREGIRQGNPHPVTFAPVVLTLVHRSDVYEFEGAPIVYLAHYDIQTWSPEECPLCKAGSVRLRPKENWAKLTGQE
;
A
#
# COMPACT_ATOMS: atom_id res chain seq x y z
N MET A 1 11.55 -20.71 15.57
CA MET A 1 10.50 -19.73 15.93
C MET A 1 9.44 -20.47 16.73
N LYS A 2 9.22 -20.14 18.01
CA LYS A 2 8.23 -20.83 18.86
C LYS A 2 6.83 -20.49 18.33
N ARG A 3 6.16 -21.42 17.65
CA ARG A 3 4.74 -21.29 17.31
C ARG A 3 3.96 -21.08 18.60
N ARG A 4 3.25 -19.97 18.73
CA ARG A 4 2.31 -19.76 19.84
C ARG A 4 1.24 -20.86 19.78
N PRO A 5 0.70 -21.29 20.93
CA PRO A 5 -0.46 -22.16 20.93
C PRO A 5 -1.58 -21.49 20.13
N ASN A 6 -2.30 -22.30 19.36
CA ASN A 6 -3.38 -21.90 18.47
C ASN A 6 -4.53 -21.30 19.31
N ASN A 7 -4.42 -20.01 19.65
CA ASN A 7 -5.53 -19.24 20.21
C ASN A 7 -6.60 -19.21 19.11
N GLY A 8 -7.85 -19.52 19.46
CA GLY A 8 -8.94 -19.70 18.51
C GLY A 8 -9.00 -18.63 17.41
N ARG A 9 -9.48 -19.06 16.24
CA ARG A 9 -9.58 -18.28 15.00
C ARG A 9 -10.27 -16.93 15.24
N ILE A 10 -9.71 -15.86 14.70
CA ILE A 10 -10.26 -14.50 14.83
C ILE A 10 -11.19 -14.25 13.64
N ASN A 11 -12.44 -13.86 13.91
CA ASN A 11 -13.35 -13.43 12.84
C ASN A 11 -13.04 -11.97 12.48
N SER A 12 -13.17 -11.59 11.20
CA SER A 12 -13.03 -10.21 10.72
C SER A 12 -13.86 -9.16 11.50
N LEU A 13 -14.98 -9.58 12.11
CA LEU A 13 -15.81 -8.75 12.99
C LEU A 13 -15.10 -8.39 14.30
N GLU A 14 -14.23 -9.25 14.82
CA GLU A 14 -13.47 -9.02 16.06
C GLU A 14 -12.31 -8.03 15.86
N VAL A 15 -11.83 -7.88 14.63
CA VAL A 15 -10.83 -6.86 14.27
C VAL A 15 -11.46 -5.46 14.30
N SER A 16 -12.73 -5.34 13.89
CA SER A 16 -13.45 -4.08 13.81
C SER A 16 -13.78 -3.58 15.23
N GLY A 17 -12.91 -2.73 15.78
CA GLY A 17 -13.00 -2.23 17.16
C GLY A 17 -11.82 -2.62 18.05
N MET A 18 -10.87 -3.42 17.55
CA MET A 18 -9.68 -3.80 18.30
C MET A 18 -8.73 -2.60 18.49
N PRO A 19 -8.24 -2.32 19.71
CA PRO A 19 -7.26 -1.25 19.91
C PRO A 19 -5.91 -1.61 19.29
N LEU A 20 -5.03 -0.62 19.10
CA LEU A 20 -3.70 -0.81 18.49
C LEU A 20 -2.89 -1.93 19.18
N ALA A 21 -2.95 -2.01 20.51
CA ALA A 21 -2.27 -3.07 21.27
C ALA A 21 -2.75 -4.48 20.90
N GLY A 22 -4.04 -4.65 20.60
CA GLY A 22 -4.61 -5.90 20.12
C GLY A 22 -4.20 -6.20 18.67
N LEU A 23 -4.25 -5.20 17.78
CA LEU A 23 -3.85 -5.36 16.38
C LEU A 23 -2.40 -5.82 16.24
N ARG A 24 -1.51 -5.35 17.11
CA ARG A 24 -0.10 -5.77 17.16
C ARG A 24 0.11 -7.23 17.57
N GLY A 25 -0.95 -7.91 18.01
CA GLY A 25 -0.95 -9.35 18.28
C GLY A 25 -1.44 -10.20 17.12
N LEU A 26 -2.06 -9.59 16.09
CA LEU A 26 -2.62 -10.31 14.94
C LEU A 26 -1.52 -10.91 14.08
N LEU A 27 -1.77 -12.13 13.62
CA LEU A 27 -0.94 -12.89 12.70
C LEU A 27 -1.74 -13.31 11.48
N ALA A 28 -1.05 -13.66 10.40
CA ALA A 28 -1.70 -14.14 9.19
C ALA A 28 -2.53 -15.42 9.44
N GLU A 29 -2.07 -16.29 10.35
CA GLU A 29 -2.75 -17.55 10.66
C GLU A 29 -4.07 -17.37 11.44
N ASP A 30 -4.33 -16.17 11.96
CA ASP A 30 -5.58 -15.88 12.69
C ASP A 30 -6.80 -15.81 11.75
N PHE A 31 -6.58 -15.71 10.43
CA PHE A 31 -7.60 -15.49 9.41
C PHE A 31 -7.83 -16.74 8.54
N ASN A 32 -9.11 -17.12 8.38
CA ASN A 32 -9.54 -18.12 7.40
C ASN A 32 -10.20 -17.41 6.21
N GLY A 33 -9.40 -16.89 5.28
CA GLY A 33 -9.90 -16.19 4.09
C GLY A 33 -9.52 -14.72 4.04
N ASP A 34 -10.22 -13.99 3.17
CA ASP A 34 -10.02 -12.57 2.93
C ASP A 34 -10.38 -11.75 4.19
N ILE A 35 -9.50 -10.80 4.54
CA ILE A 35 -9.81 -9.75 5.50
C ILE A 35 -10.94 -8.88 4.94
N SER A 36 -11.95 -8.60 5.77
CA SER A 36 -13.06 -7.77 5.34
C SER A 36 -12.62 -6.32 5.10
N PRO A 37 -13.26 -5.57 4.18
CA PRO A 37 -12.95 -4.16 3.97
C PRO A 37 -13.07 -3.30 5.23
N ALA A 38 -14.01 -3.64 6.13
CA ALA A 38 -14.19 -2.96 7.41
C ALA A 38 -13.02 -3.20 8.36
N ALA A 39 -12.56 -4.45 8.48
CA ALA A 39 -11.39 -4.81 9.29
C ALA A 39 -10.11 -4.15 8.76
N LEU A 40 -9.90 -4.18 7.44
CA LEU A 40 -8.76 -3.53 6.82
C LEU A 40 -8.78 -2.01 7.03
N ARG A 41 -9.92 -1.36 6.83
CA ARG A 41 -10.09 0.06 7.13
C ARG A 41 -9.77 0.35 8.59
N HIS A 42 -10.25 -0.47 9.51
CA HIS A 42 -9.98 -0.31 10.95
C HIS A 42 -8.48 -0.42 11.27
N ILE A 43 -7.78 -1.42 10.70
CA ILE A 43 -6.33 -1.55 10.85
C ILE A 43 -5.61 -0.28 10.37
N LEU A 44 -5.95 0.21 9.18
CA LEU A 44 -5.33 1.40 8.61
C LEU A 44 -5.62 2.65 9.45
N THR A 45 -6.85 2.84 9.92
CA THR A 45 -7.21 3.99 10.77
C THR A 45 -6.50 3.96 12.12
N ILE A 46 -6.50 2.82 12.82
CA ILE A 46 -5.89 2.72 14.16
C ILE A 46 -4.36 2.80 14.12
N CYS A 47 -3.74 2.44 12.98
CA CYS A 47 -2.32 2.67 12.76
C CYS A 47 -2.01 4.09 12.26
N ASP A 48 -2.99 5.01 12.23
CA ASP A 48 -2.87 6.35 11.65
C ASP A 48 -2.44 6.35 10.17
N ALA A 49 -2.60 5.22 9.48
CA ALA A 49 -2.21 5.05 8.07
C ALA A 49 -3.29 5.55 7.11
N LEU A 50 -4.52 5.79 7.57
CA LEU A 50 -5.65 6.30 6.79
C LEU A 50 -6.41 7.37 7.58
N TRP A 51 -6.63 8.51 6.92
CA TRP A 51 -7.60 9.51 7.36
C TRP A 51 -8.48 9.92 6.19
N LEU A 52 -9.79 10.04 6.43
CA LEU A 52 -10.78 10.49 5.46
C LEU A 52 -11.59 11.61 6.10
N HIS A 53 -11.75 12.72 5.39
CA HIS A 53 -12.54 13.86 5.83
C HIS A 53 -14.03 13.48 5.89
N SER A 54 -14.73 13.89 6.94
CA SER A 54 -16.17 13.58 7.12
C SER A 54 -17.09 14.34 6.15
N GLY A 55 -16.58 15.42 5.56
CA GLY A 55 -17.36 16.39 4.77
C GLY A 55 -17.86 17.57 5.59
N ASP A 56 -17.74 17.53 6.92
CA ASP A 56 -18.07 18.65 7.80
C ASP A 56 -17.06 19.80 7.61
N PRO A 57 -17.49 20.97 7.10
CA PRO A 57 -16.57 22.07 6.86
C PRO A 57 -16.05 22.73 8.14
N ALA A 58 -16.62 22.43 9.31
CA ALA A 58 -16.08 22.88 10.60
C ALA A 58 -14.76 22.18 10.97
N LEU A 59 -14.50 21.01 10.38
CA LEU A 59 -13.27 20.24 10.61
C LEU A 59 -12.19 20.63 9.60
N PRO A 60 -10.91 20.54 9.95
CA PRO A 60 -9.81 20.81 9.03
C PRO A 60 -9.67 19.71 7.96
N HIS A 61 -9.11 20.09 6.81
CA HIS A 61 -8.76 19.15 5.74
C HIS A 61 -7.29 19.16 5.37
N ALA A 62 -6.86 18.12 4.64
CA ALA A 62 -5.44 17.89 4.37
C ALA A 62 -4.88 18.85 3.32
N GLU A 63 -3.74 19.47 3.64
CA GLU A 63 -2.82 20.07 2.69
C GLU A 63 -1.70 19.07 2.37
N LEU A 64 -1.58 18.66 1.10
CA LEU A 64 -0.54 17.76 0.63
C LEU A 64 0.78 18.52 0.42
N THR A 65 1.89 17.78 0.35
CA THR A 65 3.23 18.36 0.10
C THR A 65 3.34 19.12 -1.24
N SER A 66 2.44 18.84 -2.18
CA SER A 66 2.30 19.58 -3.44
C SER A 66 1.57 20.93 -3.29
N GLY A 67 1.09 21.28 -2.10
CA GLY A 67 0.24 22.45 -1.83
C GLY A 67 -1.24 22.23 -2.17
N LYS A 68 -1.59 21.08 -2.77
CA LYS A 68 -2.98 20.72 -3.08
C LYS A 68 -3.77 20.36 -1.83
N CYS A 69 -5.07 20.62 -1.86
CA CYS A 69 -6.02 20.17 -0.85
C CYS A 69 -6.43 18.72 -1.11
N SER A 70 -6.78 17.97 -0.06
CA SER A 70 -7.35 16.63 -0.19
C SER A 70 -8.38 16.32 0.90
N ASN A 71 -9.38 15.52 0.55
CA ASN A 71 -10.36 14.98 1.50
C ASN A 71 -9.87 13.69 2.17
N GLY A 72 -8.61 13.30 1.99
CA GLY A 72 -8.06 12.12 2.62
C GLY A 72 -6.54 12.10 2.58
N PHE A 73 -5.96 11.29 3.44
CA PHE A 73 -4.52 11.10 3.53
C PHE A 73 -4.22 9.64 3.84
N VAL A 74 -3.19 9.09 3.17
CA VAL A 74 -2.74 7.71 3.34
C VAL A 74 -1.23 7.71 3.53
N ASP A 75 -0.77 7.04 4.59
CA ASP A 75 0.65 6.83 4.90
C ASP A 75 0.86 5.37 5.35
N VAL A 76 1.02 4.48 4.37
CA VAL A 76 1.04 3.03 4.57
C VAL A 76 2.26 2.60 5.41
N LEU A 77 3.34 3.37 5.47
CA LEU A 77 4.48 3.08 6.34
C LEU A 77 4.08 2.97 7.82
N ARG A 78 3.05 3.70 8.25
CA ARG A 78 2.58 3.65 9.64
C ARG A 78 1.95 2.31 10.03
N VAL A 79 1.45 1.53 9.06
CA VAL A 79 1.05 0.13 9.30
C VAL A 79 2.21 -0.84 9.05
N LEU A 80 3.03 -0.60 8.03
CA LEU A 80 4.14 -1.50 7.67
C LEU A 80 5.29 -1.53 8.67
N GLN A 81 5.43 -0.50 9.51
CA GLN A 81 6.37 -0.51 10.64
C GLN A 81 6.08 -1.62 11.66
N TYR A 82 4.88 -2.23 11.64
CA TYR A 82 4.53 -3.39 12.46
C TYR A 82 4.70 -4.66 11.62
N PRO A 83 5.80 -5.43 11.80
CA PRO A 83 6.10 -6.54 10.90
C PRO A 83 5.01 -7.61 10.88
N ASN A 84 4.33 -7.86 12.00
CA ASN A 84 3.21 -8.82 12.05
C ASN A 84 2.03 -8.37 11.16
N LEU A 85 1.73 -7.07 11.12
CA LEU A 85 0.70 -6.52 10.24
C LEU A 85 1.17 -6.50 8.79
N CYS A 86 2.45 -6.19 8.53
CA CYS A 86 3.04 -6.29 7.20
C CYS A 86 2.90 -7.71 6.63
N GLU A 87 3.27 -8.74 7.40
CA GLU A 87 3.15 -10.14 7.02
C GLU A 87 1.69 -10.56 6.78
N LEU A 88 0.78 -10.12 7.66
CA LEU A 88 -0.66 -10.35 7.49
C LEU A 88 -1.19 -9.74 6.19
N LEU A 89 -0.84 -8.48 5.90
CA LEU A 89 -1.28 -7.80 4.69
C LEU A 89 -0.64 -8.39 3.42
N ALA A 90 0.61 -8.84 3.49
CA ALA A 90 1.27 -9.56 2.41
C ALA A 90 0.58 -10.89 2.10
N CYS A 91 0.22 -11.66 3.12
CA CYS A 91 -0.56 -12.89 2.97
C CYS A 91 -1.87 -12.61 2.22
N GLN A 92 -2.61 -11.58 2.63
CA GLN A 92 -3.86 -11.17 1.98
C GLN A 92 -3.67 -10.76 0.52
N LEU A 93 -2.56 -10.09 0.19
CA LEU A 93 -2.20 -9.76 -1.19
C LEU A 93 -1.91 -11.02 -2.03
N VAL A 94 -1.18 -11.97 -1.47
CA VAL A 94 -0.88 -13.25 -2.14
C VAL A 94 -2.15 -14.06 -2.38
N MET A 95 -3.09 -14.08 -1.43
CA MET A 95 -4.39 -14.73 -1.65
C MET A 95 -5.15 -14.11 -2.83
N LYS A 96 -5.16 -12.77 -2.96
CA LYS A 96 -5.79 -12.10 -4.12
C LYS A 96 -5.01 -12.32 -5.42
N LEU A 97 -3.69 -12.40 -5.35
CA LEU A 97 -2.84 -12.78 -6.48
C LEU A 97 -3.24 -14.15 -7.01
N GLU A 98 -3.32 -15.18 -6.15
CA GLU A 98 -3.66 -16.55 -6.55
C GLU A 98 -5.07 -16.70 -7.14
N ALA A 99 -5.99 -15.81 -6.79
CA ALA A 99 -7.31 -15.73 -7.41
C ALA A 99 -7.27 -15.14 -8.83
N THR A 100 -6.20 -14.40 -9.17
CA THR A 100 -6.06 -13.65 -10.43
C THR A 100 -5.05 -14.30 -11.38
N TYR A 101 -3.93 -14.80 -10.85
CA TYR A 101 -2.80 -15.35 -11.60
C TYR A 101 -2.12 -16.45 -10.78
N ARG A 102 -1.89 -17.61 -11.41
CA ARG A 102 -1.25 -18.80 -10.80
C ARG A 102 0.02 -19.23 -11.54
N GLY A 103 0.55 -18.39 -12.42
CA GLY A 103 1.80 -18.68 -13.10
C GLY A 103 3.03 -18.42 -12.22
N PRO A 104 4.24 -18.68 -12.75
CA PRO A 104 5.46 -18.57 -11.98
C PRO A 104 5.76 -17.11 -11.60
N ILE A 105 6.18 -16.90 -10.36
CA ILE A 105 6.76 -15.65 -9.87
C ILE A 105 8.16 -15.97 -9.33
N HIS A 106 9.18 -15.37 -9.93
CA HIS A 106 10.57 -15.59 -9.55
C HIS A 106 11.12 -14.46 -8.68
N TRP A 107 10.63 -13.24 -8.93
CA TRP A 107 10.97 -12.04 -8.17
C TRP A 107 9.70 -11.30 -7.73
N ALA A 108 9.68 -10.79 -6.50
CA ALA A 108 8.78 -9.72 -6.11
C ALA A 108 9.58 -8.43 -5.87
N VAL A 109 9.18 -7.36 -6.55
CA VAL A 109 9.92 -6.09 -6.59
C VAL A 109 8.97 -4.93 -6.32
N GLY A 110 9.40 -4.02 -5.45
CA GLY A 110 8.69 -2.75 -5.18
C GLY A 110 9.62 -1.55 -5.23
N SER A 111 9.05 -0.35 -5.12
CA SER A 111 9.82 0.89 -5.04
C SER A 111 10.37 1.16 -3.64
N ASP A 112 11.51 1.85 -3.57
CA ASP A 112 12.08 2.35 -2.32
C ASP A 112 11.23 3.48 -1.68
N HIS A 113 10.93 3.49 -0.36
CA HIS A 113 11.25 2.52 0.69
C HIS A 113 10.04 1.64 1.07
N ALA A 114 8.82 2.17 0.99
CA ALA A 114 7.61 1.50 1.48
C ALA A 114 7.22 0.29 0.62
N GLY A 115 7.27 0.44 -0.71
CA GLY A 115 7.11 -0.65 -1.67
C GLY A 115 8.10 -1.79 -1.43
N ALA A 116 9.36 -1.48 -1.10
CA ALA A 116 10.39 -2.46 -0.76
C ALA A 116 10.01 -3.30 0.47
N THR A 117 9.36 -2.70 1.47
CA THR A 117 8.94 -3.39 2.70
C THR A 117 7.83 -4.40 2.41
N ILE A 118 6.77 -3.99 1.71
CA ILE A 118 5.65 -4.90 1.41
C ILE A 118 6.02 -5.96 0.36
N SER A 119 6.80 -5.59 -0.66
CA SER A 119 7.30 -6.54 -1.67
C SER A 119 8.18 -7.63 -1.06
N TYR A 120 8.95 -7.31 -0.01
CA TYR A 120 9.73 -8.30 0.74
C TYR A 120 8.84 -9.33 1.42
N ALA A 121 7.82 -8.87 2.15
CA ALA A 121 6.88 -9.77 2.81
C ALA A 121 6.11 -10.63 1.79
N VAL A 122 5.71 -10.06 0.65
CA VAL A 122 5.09 -10.83 -0.45
C VAL A 122 6.06 -11.87 -1.03
N ALA A 123 7.32 -11.51 -1.25
CA ALA A 123 8.35 -12.44 -1.72
C ALA A 123 8.49 -13.65 -0.78
N ASN A 124 8.48 -13.39 0.53
CA ASN A 124 8.57 -14.42 1.56
C ASN A 124 7.42 -15.43 1.47
N TRP A 125 6.18 -14.98 1.28
CA TRP A 125 5.02 -15.86 1.08
C TRP A 125 5.11 -16.69 -0.20
N LEU A 126 5.65 -16.11 -1.27
CA LEU A 126 5.79 -16.78 -2.58
C LEU A 126 7.06 -17.64 -2.69
N LEU A 127 7.94 -17.62 -1.68
CA LEU A 127 9.29 -18.19 -1.76
C LEU A 127 10.07 -17.67 -2.98
N ALA A 128 9.81 -16.43 -3.37
CA ALA A 128 10.44 -15.74 -4.49
C ALA A 128 11.67 -14.95 -4.04
N LYS A 129 12.54 -14.58 -4.98
CA LYS A 129 13.60 -13.60 -4.72
C LYS A 129 12.99 -12.22 -4.48
N HIS A 130 13.68 -11.40 -3.70
CA HIS A 130 13.28 -10.02 -3.42
C HIS A 130 14.35 -9.02 -3.82
N ALA A 131 13.92 -7.90 -4.38
CA ALA A 131 14.72 -6.70 -4.58
C ALA A 131 13.81 -5.47 -4.65
N PHE A 132 14.39 -4.29 -4.74
CA PHE A 132 13.67 -3.04 -4.92
C PHE A 132 14.49 -2.09 -5.80
N THR A 133 13.81 -1.15 -6.45
CA THR A 133 14.48 -0.08 -7.19
C THR A 133 14.83 1.07 -6.26
N GLU A 134 15.99 1.68 -6.46
CA GLU A 134 16.45 2.81 -5.66
C GLU A 134 15.97 4.15 -6.26
N LYS A 135 15.65 5.12 -5.41
CA LYS A 135 15.32 6.48 -5.86
C LYS A 135 16.55 7.20 -6.41
N GLY A 136 16.47 7.62 -7.67
CA GLY A 136 17.40 8.57 -8.28
C GLY A 136 17.03 10.03 -7.98
N LEU A 137 17.87 10.96 -8.45
CA LEU A 137 17.71 12.40 -8.22
C LEU A 137 16.41 12.98 -8.83
N ASP A 138 16.00 12.47 -10.00
CA ASP A 138 14.88 13.03 -10.77
C ASP A 138 13.61 12.17 -10.70
N LYS A 139 13.32 11.60 -9.52
CA LYS A 139 12.22 10.62 -9.30
C LYS A 139 12.35 9.33 -10.13
N THR A 140 13.46 9.13 -10.82
CA THR A 140 13.79 7.88 -11.49
C THR A 140 13.90 6.76 -10.46
N GLN A 141 13.63 5.54 -10.91
CA GLN A 141 13.84 4.32 -10.16
C GLN A 141 14.98 3.56 -10.83
N LEU A 142 15.93 3.08 -10.04
CA LEU A 142 17.18 2.54 -10.55
C LEU A 142 17.28 1.06 -10.17
N TRP A 143 17.49 0.21 -11.17
CA TRP A 143 17.82 -1.21 -11.00
C TRP A 143 19.31 -1.42 -11.23
N LYS A 144 20.07 -1.81 -10.19
CA LYS A 144 21.54 -1.82 -10.25
C LYS A 144 22.23 -3.02 -9.60
N ARG A 145 21.51 -3.83 -8.84
CA ARG A 145 22.12 -4.81 -7.91
C ARG A 145 22.12 -6.24 -8.44
N PHE A 146 21.12 -6.59 -9.23
CA PHE A 146 20.87 -7.97 -9.61
C PHE A 146 20.57 -8.07 -11.10
N VAL A 147 20.78 -9.25 -11.66
CA VAL A 147 20.34 -9.60 -13.01
C VAL A 147 19.09 -10.45 -12.87
N ILE A 148 18.06 -10.08 -13.62
CA ILE A 148 16.85 -10.88 -13.85
C ILE A 148 17.09 -11.63 -15.16
N GLU A 149 17.11 -12.96 -15.08
CA GLU A 149 17.34 -13.81 -16.25
C GLU A 149 16.11 -13.84 -17.17
N PRO A 150 16.26 -14.10 -18.47
CA PRO A 150 15.15 -14.03 -19.45
C PRO A 150 13.94 -14.93 -19.13
N GLU A 151 14.14 -16.04 -18.42
CA GLU A 151 13.09 -16.97 -17.99
C GLU A 151 12.40 -16.55 -16.68
N GLU A 152 12.95 -15.56 -15.97
CA GLU A 152 12.43 -15.11 -14.70
C GLU A 152 11.27 -14.12 -14.87
N VAL A 153 10.32 -14.18 -13.94
CA VAL A 153 9.08 -13.40 -13.97
C VAL A 153 9.05 -12.49 -12.75
N VAL A 154 8.88 -11.19 -12.99
CA VAL A 154 8.84 -10.16 -11.96
C VAL A 154 7.41 -9.79 -11.61
N LEU A 155 7.01 -10.03 -10.37
CA LEU A 155 5.83 -9.44 -9.77
C LEU A 155 6.17 -8.06 -9.23
N GLN A 156 5.45 -7.04 -9.71
CA GLN A 156 5.57 -5.71 -9.13
C GLN A 156 4.56 -5.54 -7.98
N VAL A 157 5.05 -5.11 -6.82
CA VAL A 157 4.27 -4.91 -5.59
C VAL A 157 4.57 -3.52 -5.03
N GLU A 158 3.55 -2.68 -4.87
CA GLU A 158 3.67 -1.36 -4.24
C GLU A 158 2.86 -1.27 -2.94
N ASP A 159 3.15 -0.28 -2.10
CA ASP A 159 2.34 0.02 -0.92
C ASP A 159 1.11 0.87 -1.28
N LEU A 160 1.27 1.84 -2.18
CA LEU A 160 0.22 2.79 -2.54
C LEU A 160 0.31 3.19 -4.03
N VAL A 161 -0.77 2.99 -4.77
CA VAL A 161 -0.89 3.43 -6.16
C VAL A 161 -1.80 4.65 -6.27
N THR A 162 -1.26 5.76 -6.81
CA THR A 162 -1.97 7.04 -6.94
C THR A 162 -2.23 7.47 -8.38
N THR A 163 -1.19 7.72 -9.17
CA THR A 163 -1.26 8.21 -10.57
C THR A 163 -0.57 7.27 -11.57
N LEU A 164 -0.25 6.05 -11.11
CA LEU A 164 0.61 5.06 -11.78
C LEU A 164 2.07 5.52 -12.03
N GLY A 165 2.45 6.73 -11.60
CA GLY A 165 3.79 7.28 -11.85
C GLY A 165 4.92 6.39 -11.30
N THR A 166 4.77 5.91 -10.07
CA THR A 166 5.72 4.97 -9.46
C THR A 166 5.76 3.65 -10.24
N LEU A 167 4.60 3.13 -10.65
CA LEU A 167 4.56 1.87 -11.40
C LEU A 167 5.38 1.94 -12.68
N ARG A 168 5.16 3.01 -13.46
CA ARG A 168 5.94 3.33 -14.68
C ARG A 168 7.42 3.45 -14.38
N ALA A 169 7.78 4.25 -13.39
CA ALA A 169 9.18 4.51 -13.06
C ALA A 169 9.92 3.21 -12.68
N VAL A 170 9.31 2.35 -11.86
CA VAL A 170 9.92 1.07 -11.44
C VAL A 170 10.13 0.14 -12.64
N ARG A 171 9.11 -0.10 -13.48
CA ARG A 171 9.28 -0.98 -14.65
C ARG A 171 10.31 -0.44 -15.62
N GLU A 172 10.32 0.87 -15.84
CA GLU A 172 11.32 1.51 -16.69
C GLU A 172 12.73 1.37 -16.10
N GLY A 173 12.88 1.60 -14.79
CA GLY A 173 14.13 1.42 -14.07
C GLY A 173 14.69 0.00 -14.20
N ILE A 174 13.82 -1.01 -14.08
CA ILE A 174 14.17 -2.41 -14.26
C ILE A 174 14.55 -2.69 -15.71
N ARG A 175 13.76 -2.25 -16.70
CA ARG A 175 14.06 -2.45 -18.13
C ARG A 175 15.37 -1.82 -18.56
N GLN A 176 15.67 -0.62 -18.06
CA GLN A 176 16.91 0.10 -18.39
C GLN A 176 18.13 -0.48 -17.66
N GLY A 177 17.95 -0.91 -16.42
CA GLY A 177 19.04 -1.38 -15.56
C GLY A 177 19.36 -2.87 -15.72
N ASN A 178 18.46 -3.67 -16.26
CA ASN A 178 18.68 -5.10 -16.49
C ASN A 178 19.31 -5.36 -17.87
N PRO A 179 20.35 -6.21 -17.98
CA PRO A 179 21.02 -6.47 -19.26
C PRO A 179 20.15 -7.27 -20.25
N HIS A 180 19.06 -7.88 -19.79
CA HIS A 180 18.15 -8.70 -20.60
C HIS A 180 16.73 -8.13 -20.59
N PRO A 181 15.93 -8.38 -21.65
CA PRO A 181 14.50 -8.11 -21.60
C PRO A 181 13.85 -8.80 -20.39
N VAL A 182 13.02 -8.06 -19.65
CA VAL A 182 12.37 -8.55 -18.44
C VAL A 182 10.91 -8.89 -18.70
N THR A 183 10.49 -10.08 -18.29
CA THR A 183 9.07 -10.47 -18.25
C THR A 183 8.45 -10.05 -16.92
N PHE A 184 7.42 -9.22 -16.98
CA PHE A 184 6.59 -8.89 -15.82
C PHE A 184 5.40 -9.83 -15.73
N ALA A 185 5.01 -10.18 -14.51
CA ALA A 185 3.76 -10.89 -14.27
C ALA A 185 2.58 -10.09 -14.86
N PRO A 186 1.53 -10.75 -15.38
CA PRO A 186 0.35 -10.08 -15.93
C PRO A 186 -0.59 -9.59 -14.81
N VAL A 187 -0.01 -9.03 -13.74
CA VAL A 187 -0.70 -8.47 -12.58
C VAL A 187 0.26 -7.57 -11.81
N VAL A 188 -0.27 -6.50 -11.21
CA VAL A 188 0.42 -5.64 -10.24
C VAL A 188 -0.30 -5.74 -8.91
N LEU A 189 0.43 -5.78 -7.79
CA LEU A 189 -0.16 -5.75 -6.45
C LEU A 189 0.03 -4.39 -5.78
N THR A 190 -0.97 -3.92 -5.03
CA THR A 190 -0.81 -2.76 -4.14
C THR A 190 -1.65 -2.90 -2.88
N LEU A 191 -1.20 -2.41 -1.72
CA LEU A 191 -2.07 -2.43 -0.52
C LEU A 191 -3.25 -1.49 -0.69
N VAL A 192 -2.96 -0.24 -1.05
CA VAL A 192 -3.97 0.80 -1.23
C VAL A 192 -3.95 1.30 -2.67
N HIS A 193 -5.14 1.37 -3.28
CA HIS A 193 -5.38 1.92 -4.59
C HIS A 193 -6.21 3.20 -4.48
N ARG A 194 -5.80 4.28 -5.14
CA ARG A 194 -6.56 5.55 -5.17
C ARG A 194 -6.61 6.21 -6.55
N SER A 195 -6.25 5.46 -7.58
CA SER A 195 -6.34 5.88 -8.97
C SER A 195 -7.74 5.55 -9.52
N ASP A 196 -8.18 6.27 -10.54
CA ASP A 196 -9.31 5.88 -11.40
C ASP A 196 -8.90 4.87 -12.49
N VAL A 197 -7.60 4.64 -12.64
CA VAL A 197 -7.04 3.65 -13.56
C VAL A 197 -6.75 2.34 -12.82
N TYR A 198 -7.37 1.25 -13.25
CA TYR A 198 -7.32 -0.08 -12.62
C TYR A 198 -6.40 -1.08 -13.34
N GLU A 199 -5.77 -0.67 -14.43
CA GLU A 199 -4.87 -1.49 -15.23
C GLU A 199 -3.58 -0.74 -15.54
N PHE A 200 -2.48 -1.49 -15.66
CA PHE A 200 -1.17 -0.96 -16.00
C PHE A 200 -0.47 -1.87 -17.01
N GLU A 201 -0.19 -1.34 -18.20
CA GLU A 201 0.42 -2.08 -19.32
C GLU A 201 -0.35 -3.37 -19.68
N GLY A 202 -1.69 -3.32 -19.68
CA GLY A 202 -2.56 -4.45 -19.99
C GLY A 202 -2.69 -5.49 -18.86
N ALA A 203 -2.12 -5.23 -17.69
CA ALA A 203 -2.26 -6.06 -16.50
C ALA A 203 -3.18 -5.39 -15.45
N PRO A 204 -4.08 -6.14 -14.78
CA PRO A 204 -4.88 -5.60 -13.69
C PRO A 204 -4.00 -5.19 -12.49
N ILE A 205 -4.41 -4.11 -11.83
CA ILE A 205 -3.89 -3.69 -10.53
C ILE A 205 -4.78 -4.30 -9.46
N VAL A 206 -4.28 -5.32 -8.79
CA VAL A 206 -4.95 -5.99 -7.67
C VAL A 206 -4.59 -5.29 -6.37
N TYR A 207 -5.61 -5.00 -5.56
CA TYR A 207 -5.43 -4.26 -4.31
C TYR A 207 -6.22 -4.82 -3.13
N LEU A 208 -5.79 -4.48 -1.91
CA LEU A 208 -6.55 -4.81 -0.71
C LEU A 208 -7.65 -3.78 -0.41
N ALA A 209 -7.35 -2.49 -0.55
CA ALA A 209 -8.31 -1.42 -0.34
C ALA A 209 -8.30 -0.41 -1.49
N HIS A 210 -9.49 0.09 -1.82
CA HIS A 210 -9.67 1.26 -2.67
C HIS A 210 -10.31 2.40 -1.89
N TYR A 211 -9.81 3.62 -2.08
CA TYR A 211 -10.38 4.83 -1.49
C TYR A 211 -10.48 5.96 -2.53
N ASP A 212 -11.67 6.52 -2.68
CA ASP A 212 -11.96 7.69 -3.49
C ASP A 212 -11.46 8.99 -2.82
N ILE A 213 -10.13 9.20 -2.86
CA ILE A 213 -9.49 10.39 -2.28
C ILE A 213 -9.21 11.41 -3.38
N GLN A 214 -9.99 12.49 -3.34
CA GLN A 214 -9.90 13.60 -4.28
C GLN A 214 -8.84 14.62 -3.85
N THR A 215 -8.29 15.29 -4.86
CA THR A 215 -7.32 16.39 -4.66
C THR A 215 -7.69 17.58 -5.50
N TRP A 216 -7.55 18.78 -4.94
CA TRP A 216 -7.89 20.04 -5.60
C TRP A 216 -6.78 21.06 -5.48
N SER A 217 -6.74 22.02 -6.40
CA SER A 217 -6.06 23.28 -6.14
C SER A 217 -6.76 23.99 -4.96
N PRO A 218 -6.03 24.81 -4.18
CA PRO A 218 -6.63 25.61 -3.11
C PRO A 218 -7.84 26.43 -3.55
N GLU A 219 -7.76 27.01 -4.75
CA GLU A 219 -8.76 27.91 -5.32
C GLU A 219 -10.04 27.17 -5.74
N GLU A 220 -9.92 25.90 -6.13
CA GLU A 220 -11.04 25.07 -6.57
C GLU A 220 -11.59 24.18 -5.44
N CYS A 221 -10.90 24.10 -4.31
CA CYS A 221 -11.23 23.17 -3.24
C CYS A 221 -12.61 23.46 -2.62
N PRO A 222 -13.56 22.50 -2.66
CA PRO A 222 -14.88 22.69 -2.07
C PRO A 222 -14.84 22.86 -0.55
N LEU A 223 -13.89 22.22 0.13
CA LEU A 223 -13.71 22.32 1.58
C LEU A 223 -13.21 23.72 1.98
N CYS A 224 -12.24 24.28 1.23
CA CYS A 224 -11.78 25.66 1.44
C CYS A 224 -12.92 26.66 1.24
N LYS A 225 -13.70 26.51 0.17
CA LYS A 225 -14.85 27.39 -0.12
C LYS A 225 -15.93 27.33 0.97
N ALA A 226 -16.06 26.19 1.64
CA ALA A 226 -16.96 26.00 2.77
C ALA A 226 -16.39 26.48 4.12
N GLY A 227 -15.15 26.99 4.16
CA GLY A 227 -14.52 27.53 5.37
C GLY A 227 -13.62 26.56 6.14
N SER A 228 -13.43 25.34 5.65
CA SER A 228 -12.55 24.36 6.29
C SER A 228 -11.08 24.79 6.24
N VAL A 229 -10.40 24.68 7.39
CA VAL A 229 -8.99 25.05 7.53
C VAL A 229 -8.10 23.96 6.94
N ARG A 230 -7.11 24.35 6.14
CA ARG A 230 -6.09 23.44 5.60
C ARG A 230 -5.00 23.19 6.62
N LEU A 231 -4.69 21.93 6.87
CA LEU A 231 -3.59 21.52 7.74
C LEU A 231 -2.72 20.47 7.06
N ARG A 232 -1.40 20.62 7.19
CA ARG A 232 -0.45 19.59 6.76
C ARG A 232 -0.54 18.38 7.69
N PRO A 233 -0.90 17.18 7.18
CA PRO A 233 -1.17 16.03 8.04
C PRO A 233 0.01 15.62 8.94
N LYS A 234 1.23 15.63 8.42
CA LYS A 234 2.42 15.21 9.20
C LYS A 234 2.77 16.15 10.35
N GLU A 235 2.38 17.42 10.25
CA GLU A 235 2.67 18.46 11.25
C GLU A 235 1.52 18.66 12.24
N ASN A 236 0.29 18.30 11.83
CA ASN A 236 -0.94 18.62 12.56
C ASN A 236 -1.86 17.40 12.73
N TRP A 237 -1.30 16.19 12.83
CA TRP A 237 -2.06 14.95 12.80
C TRP A 237 -3.19 14.92 13.84
N ALA A 238 -2.87 15.13 15.11
CA ALA A 238 -3.83 15.20 16.22
C ALA A 238 -5.01 16.16 15.94
N LYS A 239 -4.72 17.37 15.46
CA LYS A 239 -5.75 18.36 15.10
C LYS A 239 -6.58 17.93 13.90
N LEU A 240 -5.97 17.25 12.92
CA LEU A 240 -6.63 16.77 11.71
C LEU A 240 -7.57 15.60 12.01
N THR A 241 -7.15 14.70 12.92
CA THR A 241 -7.89 13.48 13.26
C THR A 241 -8.80 13.63 14.48
N GLY A 242 -8.66 14.70 15.26
CA GLY A 242 -9.35 14.87 16.53
C GLY A 242 -8.84 13.92 17.63
N GLN A 243 -7.65 13.35 17.46
CA GLN A 243 -6.97 12.54 18.47
C GLN A 243 -6.19 13.48 19.41
N GLU A 244 -6.27 13.26 20.73
CA GLU A 244 -5.49 13.97 21.76
C GLU A 244 -4.04 13.49 21.86
#